data_AF-A0A4U9HG45-F1
#
_entry.id   AF-A0A4U9HG45-F1
#
_cell.length_a   1.000
_cell.length_b   1.000
_cell.length_c   1.000
_cell.angle_alpha   90.00
_cell.angle_beta   90.00
_cell.angle_gamma   90.00
#
_symmetry.space_group_name_H-M   'P 1'
#
loop_
_entity.id
_entity.type
_entity.pdbx_description
1 polymer ?
#
loop_
_entity_poly.entity_id
_entity_poly.type
_entity_poly.pdbx_seq_one_letter_code
_entity_poly.pdbx_strand_id
1 'polypeptide(L)'
;MPQFSPLSPAPIDVISIQSQVIYGSVGNGIAYRTLLAKGLQALQVPTVLFGCPPYYGPPHGGVIPDDWFGGFLEDLLARGVAQQARAVIVGYLGNDSQCRLLDDWLRRVRALNPQVLIVIDPVMGDYGEGVYVNQRLVDCYRSPFLQLADGLTPNGFELEQISGTALTSREQIVSAARALLNDVTRWVLVTSAPDQQTAPQDISLLWVTADEVKAISHRKIDANVKGTGDMFTALLVSRLLAGEPAENAVYQAIDEVCAALTEAARYGWGEIGRLSTSA
;
A
#
# COMPACT_ATOMS: atom_id res chain seq x y z
N MET A 1 -22.19 -25.22 -27.87
CA MET A 1 -21.75 -24.84 -26.51
C MET A 1 -22.68 -23.75 -26.02
N PRO A 2 -23.18 -23.78 -24.78
CA PRO A 2 -24.05 -22.73 -24.26
C PRO A 2 -23.29 -21.41 -24.30
N GLN A 3 -23.83 -20.43 -24.99
CA GLN A 3 -23.32 -19.07 -25.02
C GLN A 3 -23.71 -18.46 -23.67
N PHE A 4 -22.85 -18.58 -22.66
CA PHE A 4 -23.05 -17.92 -21.39
C PHE A 4 -23.09 -16.42 -21.65
N SER A 5 -24.22 -15.79 -21.36
CA SER A 5 -24.31 -14.32 -21.30
C SER A 5 -23.27 -13.85 -20.28
N PRO A 6 -22.47 -12.81 -20.57
CA PRO A 6 -21.47 -12.34 -19.62
C PRO A 6 -22.19 -11.91 -18.33
N LEU A 7 -21.90 -12.61 -17.23
CA LEU A 7 -22.42 -12.25 -15.91
C LEU A 7 -21.73 -10.94 -15.49
N SER A 8 -22.53 -9.91 -15.20
CA SER A 8 -21.99 -8.69 -14.60
C SER A 8 -21.39 -9.00 -13.22
N PRO A 9 -20.21 -8.46 -12.90
CA PRO A 9 -19.61 -8.67 -11.59
C PRO A 9 -20.46 -8.01 -10.49
N ALA A 10 -20.41 -8.56 -9.27
CA ALA A 10 -20.92 -7.86 -8.10
C ALA A 10 -20.13 -6.55 -7.89
N PRO A 11 -20.70 -5.53 -7.21
CA PRO A 11 -19.95 -4.30 -6.93
C PRO A 11 -18.66 -4.60 -6.17
N ILE A 12 -17.52 -4.25 -6.77
CA ILE A 12 -16.20 -4.34 -6.15
C ILE A 12 -15.69 -2.93 -5.94
N ASP A 13 -15.37 -2.58 -4.71
CA ASP A 13 -14.83 -1.27 -4.36
C ASP A 13 -13.31 -1.22 -4.58
N VAL A 14 -12.58 -2.24 -4.11
CA VAL A 14 -11.10 -2.22 -4.07
C VAL A 14 -10.47 -3.49 -4.61
N ILE A 15 -9.46 -3.36 -5.46
CA ILE A 15 -8.55 -4.46 -5.83
C ILE A 15 -7.24 -4.28 -5.06
N SER A 16 -6.91 -5.20 -4.15
CA SER A 16 -5.69 -5.16 -3.34
C SER A 16 -4.66 -6.15 -3.87
N ILE A 17 -3.53 -5.64 -4.36
CA ILE A 17 -2.45 -6.39 -5.00
C ILE A 17 -1.20 -6.34 -4.12
N GLN A 18 -1.02 -7.35 -3.27
CA GLN A 18 -0.03 -7.35 -2.20
C GLN A 18 0.42 -8.78 -1.85
N SER A 19 1.33 -8.92 -0.90
CA SER A 19 1.69 -10.22 -0.33
C SER A 19 0.52 -10.90 0.37
N GLN A 20 0.55 -12.23 0.48
CA GLN A 20 -0.41 -13.00 1.27
C GLN A 20 0.32 -14.01 2.15
N VAL A 21 -0.12 -14.12 3.41
CA VAL A 21 0.38 -15.10 4.38
C VAL A 21 -0.77 -15.95 4.94
N ILE A 22 -0.49 -17.21 5.29
CA ILE A 22 -1.47 -18.07 5.95
C ILE A 22 -1.63 -17.69 7.44
N TYR A 23 -0.50 -17.50 8.14
CA TYR A 23 -0.45 -16.99 9.51
C TYR A 23 0.26 -15.64 9.53
N GLY A 24 -0.41 -14.61 10.04
CA GLY A 24 0.14 -13.25 10.17
C GLY A 24 -0.81 -12.17 9.65
N SER A 25 -0.48 -10.92 9.95
CA SER A 25 -1.30 -9.74 9.67
C SER A 25 -0.55 -8.73 8.79
N VAL A 26 -0.03 -9.19 7.65
CA VAL A 26 0.68 -8.37 6.65
C VAL A 26 0.04 -8.50 5.27
N GLY A 27 0.32 -7.54 4.38
CA GLY A 27 -0.20 -7.46 3.02
C GLY A 27 -1.72 -7.61 2.96
N ASN A 28 -2.18 -8.43 2.03
CA ASN A 28 -3.60 -8.76 1.86
C ASN A 28 -4.23 -9.37 3.13
N GLY A 29 -3.45 -9.98 4.02
CA GLY A 29 -3.95 -10.52 5.28
C GLY A 29 -4.53 -9.47 6.21
N ILE A 30 -3.95 -8.27 6.28
CA ILE A 30 -4.48 -7.16 7.08
C ILE A 30 -5.27 -6.16 6.23
N ALA A 31 -4.80 -5.82 5.04
CA ALA A 31 -5.47 -4.85 4.16
C ALA A 31 -6.90 -5.27 3.83
N TYR A 32 -7.13 -6.54 3.49
CA TYR A 32 -8.48 -7.05 3.21
C TYR A 32 -9.41 -6.99 4.43
N ARG A 33 -8.94 -7.39 5.61
CA ARG A 33 -9.73 -7.32 6.85
C ARG A 33 -10.10 -5.88 7.18
N THR A 34 -9.17 -4.95 6.98
CA THR A 34 -9.39 -3.51 7.15
C THR A 34 -10.47 -3.00 6.21
N LEU A 35 -10.37 -3.30 4.91
CA LEU A 35 -11.34 -2.86 3.91
C LEU A 35 -12.75 -3.41 4.20
N LEU A 36 -12.85 -4.70 4.56
CA LEU A 36 -14.12 -5.29 4.98
C LEU A 36 -14.69 -4.65 6.25
N ALA A 37 -13.85 -4.34 7.24
CA ALA A 37 -14.27 -3.66 8.46
C ALA A 37 -14.78 -2.23 8.19
N LYS A 38 -14.43 -1.65 7.03
CA LYS A 38 -14.92 -0.35 6.54
C LYS A 38 -16.09 -0.48 5.55
N GLY A 39 -16.67 -1.67 5.43
CA GLY A 39 -17.84 -1.92 4.59
C GLY A 39 -17.55 -1.98 3.09
N LEU A 40 -16.28 -2.03 2.68
CA LEU A 40 -15.88 -2.10 1.27
C LEU A 40 -15.77 -3.54 0.79
N GLN A 41 -16.29 -3.83 -0.39
CA GLN A 41 -16.07 -5.09 -1.09
C GLN A 41 -14.69 -5.06 -1.75
N ALA A 42 -13.80 -5.94 -1.30
CA ALA A 42 -12.42 -5.99 -1.79
C ALA A 42 -12.10 -7.34 -2.44
N LEU A 43 -11.24 -7.32 -3.45
CA LEU A 43 -10.60 -8.52 -4.00
C LEU A 43 -9.12 -8.53 -3.65
N GLN A 44 -8.56 -9.72 -3.48
CA GLN A 44 -7.13 -9.93 -3.20
C GLN A 44 -6.46 -10.55 -4.42
N VAL A 45 -5.38 -9.95 -4.89
CA VAL A 45 -4.46 -10.53 -5.86
C VAL A 45 -3.12 -10.75 -5.15
N PRO A 46 -2.74 -12.01 -4.85
CA PRO A 46 -1.48 -12.28 -4.17
C PRO A 46 -0.30 -12.12 -5.11
N THR A 47 0.76 -11.45 -4.64
CA THR A 47 2.07 -11.35 -5.33
C THR A 47 3.01 -12.45 -4.86
N VAL A 48 2.88 -12.83 -3.59
CA VAL A 48 3.52 -13.97 -2.95
C VAL A 48 2.50 -14.70 -2.08
N LEU A 49 2.72 -15.99 -1.86
CA LEU A 49 1.97 -16.75 -0.86
C LEU A 49 2.96 -17.48 0.05
N PHE A 50 3.01 -17.05 1.31
CA PHE A 50 3.87 -17.65 2.33
C PHE A 50 3.06 -18.28 3.46
N GLY A 51 3.63 -19.28 4.15
CA GLY A 51 3.03 -19.85 5.36
C GLY A 51 2.95 -18.83 6.51
N CYS A 52 4.00 -18.03 6.67
CA CYS A 52 4.07 -16.92 7.62
C CYS A 52 5.09 -15.87 7.12
N PRO A 53 5.14 -14.69 7.74
CA PRO A 53 6.16 -13.70 7.44
C PRO A 53 7.59 -14.18 7.76
N PRO A 54 8.62 -13.73 7.01
CA PRO A 54 10.01 -14.15 7.20
C PRO A 54 10.61 -13.87 8.59
N TYR A 55 10.02 -12.96 9.37
CA TYR A 55 10.47 -12.67 10.73
C TYR A 55 10.18 -13.81 11.74
N TYR A 56 9.41 -14.83 11.36
CA TYR A 56 9.28 -16.09 12.11
C TYR A 56 10.31 -17.16 11.72
N GLY A 57 11.24 -16.84 10.80
CA GLY A 57 12.17 -17.77 10.20
C GLY A 57 11.87 -18.01 8.71
N PRO A 58 12.70 -18.82 8.01
CA PRO A 58 12.54 -19.06 6.58
C PRO A 58 11.12 -19.60 6.27
N PRO A 59 10.30 -18.84 5.52
CA PRO A 59 8.93 -19.24 5.30
C PRO A 59 8.85 -20.32 4.23
N HIS A 60 7.85 -21.21 4.36
CA HIS A 60 7.40 -22.02 3.22
C HIS A 60 6.56 -21.15 2.28
N GLY A 61 6.52 -21.52 0.99
CA GLY A 61 5.80 -20.79 -0.04
C GLY A 61 6.74 -20.05 -0.97
N GLY A 62 6.25 -19.06 -1.69
CA GLY A 62 7.04 -18.38 -2.71
C GLY A 62 6.29 -17.28 -3.45
N VAL A 63 7.00 -16.73 -4.44
CA VAL A 63 6.45 -15.78 -5.39
C VAL A 63 5.41 -16.48 -6.27
N ILE A 64 4.27 -15.82 -6.50
CA ILE A 64 3.26 -16.32 -7.43
C ILE A 64 3.86 -16.31 -8.84
N PRO A 65 3.82 -17.46 -9.56
CA PRO A 65 4.32 -17.55 -10.93
C PRO A 65 3.72 -16.49 -11.86
N ASP A 66 4.52 -15.96 -12.78
CA ASP A 66 4.12 -14.84 -13.66
C ASP A 66 2.90 -15.17 -14.53
N ASP A 67 2.77 -16.43 -14.98
CA ASP A 67 1.61 -16.90 -15.75
C ASP A 67 0.33 -16.90 -14.92
N TRP A 68 0.43 -17.21 -13.63
CA TRP A 68 -0.70 -17.13 -12.70
C TRP A 68 -1.03 -15.69 -12.37
N PHE A 69 -0.02 -14.89 -12.00
CA PHE A 69 -0.22 -13.48 -11.64
C PHE A 69 -0.82 -12.69 -12.81
N GLY A 70 -0.24 -12.81 -14.01
CA GLY A 70 -0.79 -12.20 -15.22
C GLY A 70 -2.19 -12.73 -15.56
N GLY A 71 -2.41 -14.04 -15.41
CA GLY A 71 -3.73 -14.64 -15.60
C GLY A 71 -4.81 -14.06 -14.68
N PHE A 72 -4.50 -13.85 -13.40
CA PHE A 72 -5.42 -13.21 -12.45
C PHE A 72 -5.79 -11.79 -12.87
N LEU A 73 -4.80 -11.01 -13.32
CA LEU A 73 -5.00 -9.64 -13.80
C LEU A 73 -5.88 -9.59 -15.06
N GLU A 74 -5.66 -10.50 -16.02
CA GLU A 74 -6.51 -10.64 -17.21
C GLU A 74 -7.94 -11.06 -16.86
N ASP A 75 -8.11 -11.99 -15.91
CA ASP A 75 -9.42 -12.44 -15.46
C ASP A 75 -10.26 -11.31 -14.86
N LEU A 76 -9.63 -10.36 -14.16
CA LEU A 76 -10.28 -9.15 -13.64
C LEU A 76 -10.76 -8.22 -14.77
N LEU A 77 -9.95 -8.06 -15.83
CA LEU A 77 -10.34 -7.28 -17.02
C LEU A 77 -11.48 -7.95 -17.79
N ALA A 78 -11.38 -9.25 -18.02
CA ALA A 78 -12.35 -10.04 -18.76
C ALA A 78 -13.73 -10.08 -18.08
N ARG A 79 -13.76 -9.97 -16.75
CA ARG A 79 -15.00 -9.94 -15.95
C ARG A 79 -15.55 -8.55 -15.70
N GLY A 80 -14.98 -7.49 -16.27
CA GLY A 80 -15.49 -6.14 -16.08
C GLY A 80 -15.17 -5.53 -14.71
N VAL A 81 -14.30 -6.15 -13.90
CA VAL A 81 -14.06 -5.73 -12.52
C VAL A 81 -13.27 -4.41 -12.47
N ALA A 82 -12.25 -4.26 -13.31
CA ALA A 82 -11.43 -3.05 -13.37
C ALA A 82 -12.24 -1.80 -13.78
N GLN A 83 -13.28 -2.00 -14.60
CA GLN A 83 -14.16 -0.96 -15.12
C GLN A 83 -15.04 -0.34 -14.01
N GLN A 84 -15.30 -1.09 -12.94
CA GLN A 84 -16.16 -0.65 -11.83
C GLN A 84 -15.41 -0.42 -10.52
N ALA A 85 -14.20 -0.95 -10.37
CA ALA A 85 -13.40 -0.80 -9.17
C ALA A 85 -13.18 0.69 -8.86
N ARG A 86 -13.41 1.07 -7.61
CA ARG A 86 -13.21 2.46 -7.16
C ARG A 86 -11.75 2.73 -6.82
N ALA A 87 -11.03 1.71 -6.35
CA ALA A 87 -9.60 1.82 -6.10
C ALA A 87 -8.81 0.54 -6.43
N VAL A 88 -7.51 0.74 -6.68
CA VAL A 88 -6.48 -0.30 -6.72
C VAL A 88 -5.40 0.07 -5.70
N ILE A 89 -5.06 -0.88 -4.84
CA ILE A 89 -3.92 -0.77 -3.92
C ILE A 89 -2.84 -1.72 -4.41
N VAL A 90 -1.62 -1.21 -4.60
CA VAL A 90 -0.43 -2.02 -4.87
C VAL A 90 0.50 -1.92 -3.67
N GLY A 91 0.95 -3.04 -3.14
CA GLY A 91 1.94 -3.10 -2.06
C GLY A 91 3.10 -4.02 -2.44
N TYR A 92 3.53 -4.86 -1.50
CA TYR A 92 4.66 -5.78 -1.71
C TYR A 92 4.55 -6.58 -3.01
N LEU A 93 5.57 -6.50 -3.86
CA LEU A 93 5.73 -7.28 -5.08
C LEU A 93 6.81 -8.36 -4.87
N GLY A 94 6.58 -9.56 -5.40
CA GLY A 94 7.51 -10.68 -5.22
C GLY A 94 8.77 -10.59 -6.08
N ASN A 95 8.70 -9.97 -7.26
CA ASN A 95 9.81 -9.83 -8.19
C ASN A 95 9.60 -8.64 -9.17
N ASP A 96 10.59 -8.39 -10.03
CA ASP A 96 10.54 -7.32 -11.03
C ASP A 96 9.62 -7.62 -12.22
N SER A 97 9.34 -8.90 -12.53
CA SER A 97 8.41 -9.25 -13.61
C SER A 97 6.96 -8.92 -13.26
N GLN A 98 6.55 -9.11 -12.00
CA GLN A 98 5.24 -8.67 -11.52
C GLN A 98 5.07 -7.15 -11.64
N CYS A 99 6.13 -6.37 -11.41
CA CYS A 99 6.11 -4.92 -11.61
C CYS A 99 5.85 -4.56 -13.09
N ARG A 100 6.48 -5.26 -14.04
CA ARG A 100 6.24 -5.07 -15.49
C ARG A 100 4.82 -5.46 -15.90
N LEU A 101 4.30 -6.57 -15.37
CA LEU A 101 2.91 -7.00 -15.62
C LEU A 101 1.91 -5.98 -15.07
N LEU A 102 2.20 -5.38 -13.90
CA LEU A 102 1.37 -4.32 -13.34
C LEU A 102 1.47 -3.01 -14.12
N ASP A 103 2.63 -2.62 -14.66
CA ASP A 103 2.73 -1.42 -15.49
C ASP A 103 1.77 -1.49 -16.69
N ASP A 104 1.77 -2.60 -17.44
CA ASP A 104 0.84 -2.82 -18.56
C ASP A 104 -0.61 -2.83 -18.09
N TRP A 105 -0.89 -3.60 -17.03
CA TRP A 105 -2.25 -3.76 -16.53
C TRP A 105 -2.83 -2.45 -16.01
N LEU A 106 -2.10 -1.68 -15.19
CA LEU A 106 -2.58 -0.40 -14.64
C LEU A 106 -2.85 0.63 -15.73
N ARG A 107 -2.07 0.66 -16.82
CA ARG A 107 -2.35 1.51 -17.99
C ARG A 107 -3.68 1.13 -18.64
N ARG A 108 -3.95 -0.17 -18.80
CA ARG A 108 -5.22 -0.66 -19.35
C ARG A 108 -6.39 -0.37 -18.42
N VAL A 109 -6.21 -0.56 -17.10
CA VAL A 109 -7.21 -0.21 -16.08
C VAL A 109 -7.55 1.28 -16.15
N ARG A 110 -6.56 2.17 -16.17
CA ARG A 110 -6.78 3.62 -16.28
C ARG A 110 -7.50 4.01 -17.57
N ALA A 111 -7.16 3.39 -18.70
CA ALA A 111 -7.83 3.65 -19.96
C ALA A 111 -9.32 3.24 -19.94
N LEU A 112 -9.65 2.16 -19.24
CA LEU A 112 -11.01 1.66 -19.07
C LEU A 112 -11.81 2.41 -18.00
N ASN A 113 -11.13 2.88 -16.95
CA ASN A 113 -11.72 3.53 -15.80
C ASN A 113 -10.85 4.74 -15.38
N PRO A 114 -11.04 5.92 -16.02
CA PRO A 114 -10.23 7.10 -15.72
C PRO A 114 -10.37 7.61 -14.29
N GLN A 115 -11.44 7.24 -13.57
CA GLN A 115 -11.77 7.71 -12.22
C GLN A 115 -11.25 6.79 -11.11
N VAL A 116 -10.67 5.64 -11.44
CA VAL A 116 -10.14 4.70 -10.43
C VAL A 116 -9.03 5.35 -9.61
N LEU A 117 -9.09 5.22 -8.29
CA LEU A 117 -8.01 5.66 -7.41
C LEU A 117 -6.91 4.58 -7.34
N ILE A 118 -5.72 4.87 -7.83
CA ILE A 118 -4.56 3.97 -7.77
C ILE A 118 -3.60 4.48 -6.71
N VAL A 119 -3.36 3.67 -5.68
CA VAL A 119 -2.36 3.95 -4.64
C VAL A 119 -1.28 2.88 -4.67
N ILE A 120 -0.02 3.31 -4.77
CA ILE A 120 1.14 2.41 -4.73
C ILE A 120 1.93 2.66 -3.45
N ASP A 121 2.05 1.62 -2.64
CA ASP A 121 2.97 1.50 -1.52
C ASP A 121 4.24 0.79 -2.03
N PRO A 122 5.37 1.50 -2.24
CA PRO A 122 6.55 0.96 -2.90
C PRO A 122 7.41 0.13 -1.94
N VAL A 123 6.80 -0.92 -1.37
CA VAL A 123 7.39 -1.74 -0.30
C VAL A 123 8.72 -2.35 -0.76
N MET A 124 9.81 -1.89 -0.16
CA MET A 124 11.17 -2.36 -0.50
C MET A 124 12.13 -2.44 0.68
N GLY A 125 11.87 -1.74 1.78
CA GLY A 125 12.81 -1.67 2.89
C GLY A 125 12.45 -0.68 3.97
N ASP A 126 13.22 -0.68 5.05
CA ASP A 126 13.15 0.34 6.10
C ASP A 126 14.55 0.61 6.70
N TYR A 127 14.65 1.63 7.56
CA TYR A 127 15.93 2.00 8.20
C TYR A 127 16.50 0.92 9.13
N GLY A 128 15.69 -0.03 9.61
CA GLY A 128 16.13 -1.10 10.51
C GLY A 128 16.66 -2.32 9.78
N GLU A 129 15.95 -2.77 8.75
CA GLU A 129 16.24 -4.01 8.00
C GLU A 129 16.99 -3.74 6.68
N GLY A 130 17.02 -2.49 6.21
CA GLY A 130 17.55 -2.13 4.90
C GLY A 130 16.64 -2.60 3.75
N VAL A 131 17.21 -2.76 2.56
CA VAL A 131 16.47 -3.30 1.41
C VAL A 131 16.28 -4.81 1.58
N TYR A 132 15.03 -5.27 1.64
CA TYR A 132 14.67 -6.69 1.74
C TYR A 132 14.04 -7.27 0.46
N VAL A 133 14.10 -6.53 -0.65
CA VAL A 133 13.69 -6.98 -1.99
C VAL A 133 14.87 -7.08 -2.95
N ASN A 134 14.66 -7.67 -4.12
CA ASN A 134 15.70 -7.70 -5.16
C ASN A 134 15.94 -6.28 -5.72
N GLN A 135 17.20 -5.94 -6.00
CA GLN A 135 17.59 -4.65 -6.60
C GLN A 135 16.82 -4.29 -7.87
N ARG A 136 16.46 -5.27 -8.72
CA ARG A 136 15.66 -5.04 -9.93
C ARG A 136 14.27 -4.48 -9.63
N LEU A 137 13.71 -4.80 -8.48
CA LEU A 137 12.42 -4.23 -8.04
C LEU A 137 12.58 -2.77 -7.63
N VAL A 138 13.68 -2.43 -6.95
CA VAL A 138 14.03 -1.02 -6.64
C VAL A 138 14.17 -0.22 -7.93
N ASP A 139 14.83 -0.77 -8.94
CA ASP A 139 14.97 -0.12 -10.25
C ASP A 139 13.62 0.05 -10.95
N CYS A 140 12.66 -0.87 -10.73
CA CYS A 140 11.30 -0.70 -11.22
C CYS A 140 10.59 0.50 -10.55
N TYR A 141 10.76 0.68 -9.24
CA TYR A 141 10.19 1.84 -8.54
C TYR A 141 10.88 3.17 -8.90
N ARG A 142 12.09 3.14 -9.44
CA ARG A 142 12.76 4.32 -10.04
C ARG A 142 12.28 4.63 -11.46
N SER A 143 11.50 3.75 -12.06
CA SER A 143 10.96 3.92 -13.41
C SER A 143 9.64 4.71 -13.41
N PRO A 144 9.08 5.07 -14.59
CA PRO A 144 7.76 5.69 -14.70
C PRO A 144 6.59 4.87 -14.12
N PHE A 145 6.81 3.64 -13.64
CA PHE A 145 5.78 2.81 -13.00
C PHE A 145 5.05 3.55 -11.86
N LEU A 146 5.78 4.24 -10.97
CA LEU A 146 5.17 5.00 -9.88
C LEU A 146 4.29 6.16 -10.36
N GLN A 147 4.54 6.68 -11.57
CA GLN A 147 3.80 7.80 -12.13
C GLN A 147 2.39 7.41 -12.62
N LEU A 148 2.04 6.12 -12.57
CA LEU A 148 0.68 5.62 -12.86
C LEU A 148 -0.28 5.79 -11.68
N ALA A 149 0.24 5.98 -10.47
CA ALA A 149 -0.55 6.12 -9.25
C ALA A 149 -1.08 7.55 -9.09
N ASP A 150 -2.28 7.68 -8.55
CA ASP A 150 -2.79 8.97 -8.04
C ASP A 150 -2.05 9.37 -6.76
N GLY A 151 -1.61 8.37 -5.98
CA GLY A 151 -0.96 8.56 -4.69
C GLY A 151 0.10 7.52 -4.36
N LEU A 152 1.13 7.95 -3.64
CA LEU A 152 2.24 7.10 -3.21
C LEU A 152 2.38 7.16 -1.68
N THR A 153 2.74 6.03 -1.05
CA THR A 153 2.92 5.96 0.42
C THR A 153 4.32 5.46 0.86
N PRO A 154 5.43 5.89 0.23
CA PRO A 154 6.76 5.42 0.63
C PRO A 154 7.06 5.80 2.08
N ASN A 155 7.81 4.95 2.79
CA ASN A 155 8.47 5.43 4.00
C ASN A 155 9.72 6.27 3.66
N GLY A 156 10.31 6.94 4.66
CA GLY A 156 11.50 7.77 4.46
C GLY A 156 12.68 7.06 3.79
N PHE A 157 12.96 5.81 4.18
CA PHE A 157 14.01 4.99 3.59
C PHE A 157 13.71 4.63 2.13
N GLU A 158 12.46 4.28 1.84
CA GLU A 158 12.02 3.95 0.47
C GLU A 158 12.11 5.17 -0.44
N LEU A 159 11.80 6.36 0.07
CA LEU A 159 11.97 7.61 -0.66
C LEU A 159 13.45 7.92 -0.96
N GLU A 160 14.37 7.61 -0.05
CA GLU A 160 15.82 7.68 -0.32
C GLU A 160 16.22 6.71 -1.43
N GLN A 161 15.71 5.48 -1.40
CA GLN A 161 15.98 4.50 -2.45
C GLN A 161 15.42 4.97 -3.80
N ILE A 162 14.20 5.49 -3.85
CA ILE A 162 13.58 5.99 -5.09
C ILE A 162 14.33 7.22 -5.61
N SER A 163 14.67 8.17 -4.76
CA SER A 163 15.40 9.39 -5.16
C SER A 163 16.87 9.16 -5.49
N GLY A 164 17.46 8.06 -5.00
CA GLY A 164 18.88 7.76 -5.17
C GLY A 164 19.80 8.66 -4.34
N THR A 165 19.26 9.37 -3.34
CA THR A 165 20.01 10.30 -2.49
C THR A 165 19.57 10.18 -1.03
N ALA A 166 20.49 10.42 -0.10
CA ALA A 166 20.16 10.51 1.32
C ALA A 166 19.33 11.77 1.60
N LEU A 167 18.31 11.65 2.45
CA LEU A 167 17.36 12.72 2.76
C LEU A 167 17.52 13.09 4.24
N THR A 168 18.34 14.10 4.51
CA THR A 168 18.73 14.48 5.87
C THR A 168 17.97 15.67 6.43
N SER A 169 17.07 16.28 5.66
CA SER A 169 16.26 17.44 6.05
C SER A 169 14.84 17.35 5.50
N ARG A 170 13.89 18.03 6.16
CA ARG A 170 12.49 18.09 5.70
C ARG A 170 12.39 18.65 4.28
N GLU A 171 13.19 19.67 3.95
CA GLU A 171 13.22 20.29 2.63
C GLU A 171 13.64 19.29 1.54
N GLN A 172 14.63 18.43 1.83
CA GLN A 172 15.02 17.36 0.92
C GLN A 172 13.93 16.30 0.77
N ILE A 173 13.28 15.89 1.86
CA ILE A 173 12.17 14.92 1.82
C ILE A 173 11.03 15.47 0.95
N VAL A 174 10.64 16.73 1.17
CA VAL A 174 9.61 17.41 0.38
C VAL A 174 10.02 17.52 -1.08
N SER A 175 11.28 17.88 -1.36
CA SER A 175 11.78 17.98 -2.74
C SER A 175 11.76 16.64 -3.45
N ALA A 176 12.18 15.56 -2.78
CA ALA A 176 12.17 14.20 -3.33
C ALA A 176 10.73 13.71 -3.58
N ALA A 177 9.82 13.95 -2.63
CA ALA A 177 8.40 13.62 -2.79
C ALA A 177 7.77 14.40 -3.96
N ARG A 178 8.05 15.70 -4.09
CA ARG A 178 7.56 16.52 -5.21
C ARG A 178 8.11 16.09 -6.56
N ALA A 179 9.31 15.52 -6.62
CA ALA A 179 9.88 15.00 -7.86
C ALA A 179 9.12 13.77 -8.41
N LEU A 180 8.30 13.10 -7.58
CA LEU A 180 7.43 11.99 -8.01
C LEU A 180 6.07 12.46 -8.54
N LEU A 181 5.69 13.70 -8.24
CA LEU A 181 4.40 14.26 -8.67
C LEU A 181 4.37 14.51 -10.18
N ASN A 182 3.16 14.40 -10.75
CA ASN A 182 2.87 14.69 -12.14
C ASN A 182 1.36 14.97 -12.32
N ASP A 183 0.86 14.93 -13.55
CA ASP A 183 -0.56 15.17 -13.84
C ASP A 183 -1.49 14.09 -13.27
N VAL A 184 -0.99 12.87 -13.09
CA VAL A 184 -1.66 11.72 -12.48
C VAL A 184 -1.34 11.64 -10.98
N THR A 185 -0.06 11.58 -10.62
CA THR A 185 0.38 11.48 -9.21
C THR A 185 0.20 12.82 -8.50
N ARG A 186 -0.89 12.95 -7.74
CA ARG A 186 -1.31 14.20 -7.10
C ARG A 186 -0.74 14.38 -5.70
N TRP A 187 -0.42 13.28 -5.02
CA TRP A 187 0.10 13.33 -3.66
C TRP A 187 1.11 12.22 -3.38
N VAL A 188 2.04 12.52 -2.47
CA VAL A 188 2.95 11.56 -1.85
C VAL A 188 2.85 11.72 -0.35
N LEU A 189 2.52 10.64 0.35
CA LEU A 189 2.51 10.59 1.79
C LEU A 189 3.74 9.84 2.28
N VAL A 190 4.75 10.58 2.73
CA VAL A 190 5.98 10.00 3.25
C VAL A 190 5.72 9.53 4.68
N THR A 191 5.67 8.21 4.90
CA THR A 191 5.48 7.63 6.23
C THR A 191 6.81 7.50 6.97
N SER A 192 6.79 7.53 8.31
CA SER A 192 8.02 7.46 9.13
C SER A 192 9.14 8.38 8.63
N ALA A 193 8.79 9.60 8.25
CA ALA A 193 9.72 10.56 7.67
C ALA A 193 10.82 10.92 8.69
N PRO A 194 12.12 10.92 8.31
CA PRO A 194 13.24 11.28 9.19
C PRO A 194 13.31 12.79 9.41
N ASP A 195 12.20 13.36 9.85
CA ASP A 195 12.03 14.79 10.01
C ASP A 195 12.57 15.25 11.36
N GLN A 196 13.71 15.95 11.32
CA GLN A 196 14.42 16.46 12.50
C GLN A 196 13.59 17.40 13.37
N GLN A 197 12.49 17.95 12.86
CA GLN A 197 11.58 18.80 13.65
C GLN A 197 10.62 17.98 14.52
N THR A 198 10.57 16.66 14.33
CA THR A 198 9.69 15.75 15.08
C THR A 198 10.30 15.42 16.42
N ALA A 199 9.47 15.33 17.46
CA ALA A 199 9.94 14.92 18.78
C ALA A 199 10.54 13.50 18.72
N PRO A 200 11.62 13.19 19.47
CA PRO A 200 12.34 11.90 19.38
C PRO A 200 11.50 10.64 19.62
N GLN A 201 10.31 10.78 20.18
CA GLN A 201 9.42 9.69 20.57
C GLN A 201 8.17 9.62 19.68
N ASP A 202 8.11 10.45 18.65
CA ASP A 202 6.99 10.55 17.74
C ASP A 202 7.43 10.08 16.36
N ILE A 203 6.47 9.56 15.59
CA ILE A 203 6.64 9.19 14.19
C ILE A 203 6.04 10.31 13.35
N SER A 204 6.81 10.78 12.36
CA SER A 204 6.40 11.84 11.44
C SER A 204 5.86 11.28 10.13
N LEU A 205 4.86 11.94 9.57
CA LEU A 205 4.34 11.73 8.24
C LEU A 205 4.28 13.09 7.54
N LEU A 206 4.65 13.11 6.26
CA LEU A 206 4.55 14.31 5.43
C LEU A 206 3.62 14.05 4.26
N TRP A 207 2.46 14.69 4.26
CA TRP A 207 1.56 14.73 3.11
C TRP A 207 2.03 15.85 2.17
N VAL A 208 2.48 15.47 0.98
CA VAL A 208 3.09 16.38 0.01
C VAL A 208 2.26 16.39 -1.28
N THR A 209 1.83 17.58 -1.69
CA THR A 209 1.26 17.83 -3.03
C THR A 209 2.09 18.89 -3.76
N ALA A 210 1.64 19.27 -4.96
CA ALA A 210 2.25 20.36 -5.70
C ALA A 210 2.21 21.68 -4.90
N ASP A 211 1.09 21.94 -4.24
CA ASP A 211 0.78 23.24 -3.64
C ASP A 211 0.96 23.26 -2.11
N GLU A 212 0.79 22.12 -1.44
CA GLU A 212 0.82 22.03 0.02
C GLU A 212 1.76 20.96 0.56
N VAL A 213 2.24 21.21 1.78
CA VAL A 213 2.95 20.23 2.61
C VAL A 213 2.31 20.28 3.98
N LYS A 214 1.84 19.13 4.46
CA LYS A 214 1.29 18.98 5.82
C LYS A 214 2.11 17.97 6.60
N ALA A 215 2.59 18.41 7.76
CA ALA A 215 3.29 17.55 8.70
C ALA A 215 2.32 17.02 9.74
N ILE A 216 2.29 15.70 9.89
CA ILE A 216 1.45 14.98 10.82
C ILE A 216 2.37 14.13 11.68
N SER A 217 2.12 14.07 12.98
CA SER A 217 2.90 13.22 13.87
C SER A 217 2.03 12.53 14.89
N HIS A 218 2.46 11.35 15.33
CA HIS A 218 1.83 10.62 16.41
C HIS A 218 2.86 9.98 17.32
N ARG A 219 2.44 9.63 18.53
CA ARG A 219 3.31 8.96 19.48
C ARG A 219 3.73 7.59 18.93
N LYS A 220 5.01 7.26 19.02
CA LYS A 220 5.49 5.90 18.75
C LYS A 220 4.90 4.94 19.79
N ILE A 221 4.28 3.88 19.32
CA ILE A 221 3.79 2.80 20.18
C ILE A 221 4.82 1.67 20.14
N ASP A 222 5.25 1.23 21.32
CA ASP A 222 6.19 0.13 21.47
C ASP A 222 5.47 -1.21 21.32
N ALA A 223 5.23 -1.58 20.07
CA ALA A 223 4.61 -2.84 19.67
C ALA A 223 5.46 -3.47 18.56
N ASN A 224 5.90 -4.71 18.79
CA ASN A 224 6.68 -5.46 17.80
C ASN A 224 5.76 -6.23 16.85
N VAL A 225 4.93 -5.50 16.11
CA VAL A 225 4.02 -6.05 15.10
C VAL A 225 4.31 -5.42 13.74
N LYS A 226 4.15 -6.19 12.67
CA LYS A 226 4.33 -5.73 11.29
C LYS A 226 2.96 -5.57 10.60
N GLY A 227 2.96 -5.07 9.37
CA GLY A 227 1.73 -4.86 8.58
C GLY A 227 0.98 -3.56 8.90
N THR A 228 1.58 -2.66 9.68
CA THR A 228 1.00 -1.34 9.97
C THR A 228 0.89 -0.47 8.72
N GLY A 229 1.87 -0.52 7.82
CA GLY A 229 1.83 0.16 6.52
C GLY A 229 0.67 -0.35 5.65
N ASP A 230 0.53 -1.66 5.52
CA ASP A 230 -0.58 -2.28 4.77
C ASP A 230 -1.96 -1.89 5.33
N MET A 231 -2.09 -1.90 6.67
CA MET A 231 -3.31 -1.45 7.36
C MET A 231 -3.56 0.04 7.13
N PHE A 232 -2.53 0.86 7.25
CA PHE A 232 -2.60 2.30 7.08
C PHE A 232 -3.05 2.67 5.65
N THR A 233 -2.46 2.08 4.63
CA THR A 233 -2.80 2.30 3.22
C THR A 233 -4.25 1.89 2.94
N ALA A 234 -4.70 0.76 3.48
CA ALA A 234 -6.10 0.32 3.36
C ALA A 234 -7.09 1.29 4.05
N LEU A 235 -6.75 1.79 5.24
CA LEU A 235 -7.57 2.79 5.96
C LEU A 235 -7.64 4.10 5.18
N LEU A 236 -6.50 4.62 4.73
CA LEU A 236 -6.40 5.84 3.95
C LEU A 236 -7.27 5.75 2.70
N VAL A 237 -7.12 4.68 1.92
CA VAL A 237 -7.93 4.47 0.72
C VAL A 237 -9.42 4.39 1.05
N SER A 238 -9.81 3.69 2.13
CA SER A 238 -11.24 3.62 2.48
C SER A 238 -11.85 4.99 2.79
N ARG A 239 -11.09 5.87 3.45
CA ARG A 239 -11.52 7.22 3.82
C ARG A 239 -11.53 8.17 2.64
N LEU A 240 -10.53 8.09 1.76
CA LEU A 240 -10.52 8.83 0.50
C LEU A 240 -11.73 8.43 -0.37
N LEU A 241 -12.05 7.14 -0.43
CA LEU A 241 -13.25 6.65 -1.12
C LEU A 241 -14.56 7.14 -0.49
N ALA A 242 -14.58 7.38 0.82
CA ALA A 242 -15.70 7.99 1.53
C ALA A 242 -15.82 9.51 1.30
N GLY A 243 -14.89 10.13 0.56
CA GLY A 243 -14.88 11.56 0.26
C GLY A 243 -14.36 12.43 1.41
N GLU A 244 -13.66 11.83 2.38
CA GLU A 244 -13.05 12.59 3.46
C GLU A 244 -11.90 13.48 2.93
N PRO A 245 -11.72 14.69 3.48
CA PRO A 245 -10.52 15.48 3.20
C PRO A 245 -9.26 14.69 3.56
N ALA A 246 -8.25 14.74 2.69
CA ALA A 246 -7.04 13.92 2.81
C ALA A 246 -6.36 14.01 4.19
N GLU A 247 -6.28 15.21 4.75
CA GLU A 247 -5.72 15.42 6.09
C GLU A 247 -6.48 14.64 7.17
N ASN A 248 -7.81 14.72 7.17
CA ASN A 248 -8.65 13.95 8.10
C ASN A 248 -8.51 12.45 7.85
N ALA A 249 -8.45 12.03 6.59
CA ALA A 249 -8.26 10.64 6.20
C ALA A 249 -6.95 10.07 6.80
N VAL A 250 -5.86 10.85 6.74
CA VAL A 250 -4.56 10.46 7.33
C VAL A 250 -4.62 10.41 8.84
N TYR A 251 -5.12 11.45 9.51
CA TYR A 251 -5.23 11.48 10.98
C TYR A 251 -6.01 10.29 11.51
N GLN A 252 -7.18 10.03 10.94
CA GLN A 252 -8.03 8.95 11.38
C GLN A 252 -7.45 7.56 11.06
N ALA A 253 -6.75 7.41 9.93
CA ALA A 253 -6.04 6.18 9.62
C ALA A 253 -4.91 5.91 10.63
N ILE A 254 -4.16 6.95 11.03
CA ILE A 254 -3.14 6.86 12.08
C ILE A 254 -3.76 6.45 13.42
N ASP A 255 -4.87 7.08 13.83
CA ASP A 255 -5.52 6.79 15.10
C ASP A 255 -5.95 5.32 15.21
N GLU A 256 -6.48 4.75 14.13
CA GLU A 256 -6.89 3.35 14.09
C GLU A 256 -5.70 2.38 14.09
N VAL A 257 -4.61 2.70 13.37
CA VAL A 257 -3.36 1.93 13.45
C VAL A 257 -2.82 1.99 14.88
N CYS A 258 -2.82 3.17 15.50
CA CYS A 258 -2.37 3.35 16.88
C CYS A 258 -3.22 2.54 17.87
N ALA A 259 -4.54 2.48 17.67
CA ALA A 259 -5.43 1.66 18.48
C ALA A 259 -5.07 0.17 18.36
N ALA A 260 -4.86 -0.33 17.14
CA ALA A 260 -4.46 -1.72 16.90
C ALA A 260 -3.09 -2.06 17.50
N LEU A 261 -2.11 -1.16 17.37
CA LEU A 261 -0.79 -1.31 17.98
C LEU A 261 -0.88 -1.34 19.52
N THR A 262 -1.67 -0.44 20.10
CA THR A 262 -1.87 -0.37 21.55
C THR A 262 -2.53 -1.64 22.10
N GLU A 263 -3.50 -2.20 21.37
CA GLU A 263 -4.13 -3.46 21.73
C GLU A 263 -3.14 -4.63 21.65
N ALA A 264 -2.37 -4.74 20.55
CA ALA A 264 -1.35 -5.77 20.40
C ALA A 264 -0.30 -5.70 21.53
N ALA A 265 0.18 -4.49 21.87
CA ALA A 265 1.10 -4.28 22.99
C ALA A 265 0.49 -4.69 24.34
N ARG A 266 -0.78 -4.33 24.58
CA ARG A 266 -1.51 -4.70 25.81
C ARG A 266 -1.57 -6.21 26.04
N TYR A 267 -1.78 -6.98 24.98
CA TYR A 267 -1.91 -8.43 25.05
C TYR A 267 -0.61 -9.20 24.75
N GLY A 268 0.47 -8.51 24.38
CA GLY A 268 1.74 -9.13 24.00
C GLY A 268 1.64 -9.94 22.70
N TRP A 269 0.78 -9.54 21.77
CA TRP A 269 0.63 -10.23 20.48
C TRP A 269 1.74 -9.85 19.50
N GLY A 270 2.20 -10.84 18.73
CA GLY A 270 3.15 -10.63 17.63
C GLY A 270 2.50 -10.23 16.31
N GLU A 271 1.18 -10.13 16.27
CA GLU A 271 0.39 -9.82 15.07
C GLU A 271 -0.77 -8.88 15.40
N ILE A 272 -1.21 -8.10 14.42
CA ILE A 272 -2.42 -7.27 14.57
C ILE A 272 -3.63 -8.20 14.75
N GLY A 273 -4.35 -8.00 15.86
CA GLY A 273 -5.47 -8.85 16.28
C GLY A 273 -6.78 -8.53 15.56
N ARG A 274 -7.87 -8.44 16.32
CA ARG A 274 -9.20 -8.16 15.79
C ARG A 274 -9.34 -6.67 15.48
N LEU A 275 -9.82 -6.35 14.29
CA LEU A 275 -10.14 -4.97 13.95
C LEU A 275 -11.53 -4.61 14.50
N SER A 276 -11.59 -3.44 15.13
CA SER A 276 -12.85 -2.81 15.53
C SER A 276 -13.64 -2.43 14.28
N THR A 277 -14.85 -2.98 14.12
CA THR A 277 -15.82 -2.43 13.17
C THR A 277 -16.48 -1.24 13.86
N SER A 278 -16.11 -0.02 13.46
CA SER A 278 -16.92 1.15 13.80
C SER A 278 -18.29 0.94 13.14
N ALA A 279 -19.34 0.77 13.96
CA ALA A 279 -20.72 0.72 13.49
C ALA A 279 -21.23 2.12 13.18
#